data_AF-A0A2D9D6V9-F1
#
_entry.id   AF-A0A2D9D6V9-F1
#
_cell.length_a   1.000
_cell.length_b   1.000
_cell.length_c   1.000
_cell.angle_alpha   90.00
_cell.angle_beta   90.00
_cell.angle_gamma   90.00
#
_symmetry.space_group_name_H-M   'P 1'
#
loop_
_entity.id
_entity.type
_entity.pdbx_description
1 polymer ?
#
loop_
_entity_poly.entity_id
_entity_poly.type
_entity_poly.pdbx_seq_one_letter_code
_entity_poly.pdbx_strand_id
1 'polypeptide(L)'
;MTQFEYNKHEMDREMDRFMALLNNMLPRYSALLRKKNMSHDDVTELGELEHYLIELNSKIIQIKNRLQNDLFGETIDTYYQLKIKAKNGDEMAKSEVNKLRKVYLAALQAGNIICWN
;
A
#
# COMPACT_ATOMS: atom_id res chain seq x y z
N MET A 1 -26.32 -10.58 -0.19
CA MET A 1 -24.92 -10.12 -0.31
C MET A 1 -24.97 -8.67 -0.72
N THR A 2 -24.37 -7.78 0.06
CA THR A 2 -24.33 -6.34 -0.24
C THR A 2 -23.34 -6.06 -1.37
N GLN A 3 -23.47 -4.90 -2.04
CA GLN A 3 -22.49 -4.47 -3.05
C GLN A 3 -21.07 -4.40 -2.47
N PHE A 4 -20.95 -4.00 -1.20
CA PHE A 4 -19.68 -3.95 -0.48
C PHE A 4 -19.08 -5.36 -0.31
N GLU A 5 -19.87 -6.32 0.16
CA GLU A 5 -19.42 -7.71 0.33
C GLU A 5 -18.99 -8.35 -0.99
N TYR A 6 -19.73 -8.09 -2.08
CA TYR A 6 -19.35 -8.54 -3.41
C TYR A 6 -18.02 -7.94 -3.85
N ASN A 7 -17.87 -6.61 -3.77
CA ASN A 7 -16.63 -5.94 -4.16
C ASN A 7 -15.44 -6.41 -3.33
N LYS A 8 -15.62 -6.62 -2.02
CA LYS A 8 -14.59 -7.17 -1.14
C LYS A 8 -14.12 -8.55 -1.61
N HIS A 9 -15.06 -9.46 -1.87
CA HIS A 9 -14.73 -10.81 -2.32
C HIS A 9 -14.01 -10.83 -3.69
N GLU A 10 -14.44 -9.99 -4.62
CA GLU A 10 -13.76 -9.89 -5.92
C GLU A 10 -12.35 -9.28 -5.78
N MET A 11 -12.16 -8.28 -4.92
CA MET A 11 -10.84 -7.73 -4.62
C MET A 11 -9.90 -8.77 -4.01
N ASP A 12 -10.37 -9.54 -3.02
CA ASP A 12 -9.58 -10.61 -2.40
C ASP A 12 -9.14 -11.64 -3.45
N ARG A 13 -10.06 -12.06 -4.34
CA ARG A 13 -9.75 -13.03 -5.41
C ARG A 13 -8.69 -12.50 -6.38
N GLU A 14 -8.83 -11.25 -6.84
CA GLU A 14 -7.88 -10.66 -7.78
C GLU A 14 -6.51 -10.43 -7.13
N MET A 15 -6.46 -10.10 -5.84
CA MET A 15 -5.19 -10.01 -5.09
C MET A 15 -4.49 -11.38 -4.99
N ASP A 16 -5.23 -12.44 -4.68
CA ASP A 16 -4.67 -13.80 -4.64
C ASP A 16 -4.15 -14.23 -6.01
N ARG A 17 -4.89 -13.93 -7.07
CA ARG A 17 -4.47 -14.19 -8.45
C ARG A 17 -3.21 -13.41 -8.81
N PHE A 18 -3.15 -12.13 -8.44
CA PHE A 18 -1.98 -11.29 -8.63
C PHE A 18 -0.74 -11.86 -7.91
N MET A 19 -0.90 -12.25 -6.64
CA MET A 19 0.18 -12.87 -5.86
C MET A 19 0.66 -14.18 -6.47
N ALA A 20 -0.25 -15.02 -6.97
CA ALA A 20 0.11 -16.27 -7.65
C ALA A 20 0.94 -16.01 -8.92
N LEU A 21 0.58 -15.01 -9.73
CA LEU A 21 1.35 -14.63 -10.92
C LEU A 21 2.75 -14.12 -10.54
N LEU A 22 2.85 -13.26 -9.53
CA LEU A 22 4.12 -12.74 -9.05
C LEU A 22 5.03 -13.87 -8.51
N ASN A 23 4.46 -14.80 -7.77
CA ASN A 23 5.16 -15.98 -7.25
C ASN A 23 5.68 -16.92 -8.35
N ASN A 24 5.13 -16.87 -9.55
CA ASN A 24 5.65 -17.61 -10.70
C ASN A 24 6.77 -16.86 -11.42
N MET A 25 6.69 -15.52 -11.48
CA MET A 25 7.69 -14.69 -12.18
C MET A 25 8.98 -14.48 -11.37
N LEU A 26 8.88 -14.24 -10.06
CA LEU A 26 10.04 -13.95 -9.22
C LEU A 26 11.09 -15.09 -9.16
N PRO A 27 10.70 -16.38 -9.11
CA PRO A 27 11.67 -17.47 -9.18
C PRO A 27 12.41 -17.52 -10.51
N ARG A 28 11.73 -17.24 -11.64
CA ARG A 28 12.37 -17.21 -12.97
C ARG A 28 13.39 -16.08 -13.05
N TYR A 29 13.02 -14.88 -12.61
CA TYR A 29 13.92 -13.74 -12.50
C TYR A 29 15.15 -14.08 -11.63
N SER A 30 14.93 -14.66 -10.45
CA SER A 30 16.02 -15.07 -9.54
C SER A 30 16.93 -16.14 -10.13
N ALA A 31 16.37 -17.07 -10.90
CA ALA A 31 17.13 -18.13 -11.57
C ALA A 31 18.00 -17.57 -12.70
N LEU A 32 17.45 -16.66 -13.52
CA LEU A 32 18.20 -15.98 -14.57
C LEU A 32 19.35 -15.17 -13.98
N LEU A 33 19.11 -14.34 -12.97
CA LEU A 33 20.15 -13.54 -12.30
C LEU A 33 21.35 -14.37 -11.78
N ARG A 34 21.11 -15.62 -11.37
CA ARG A 34 22.16 -16.50 -10.81
C ARG A 34 22.88 -17.34 -11.87
N LYS A 35 22.43 -17.30 -13.12
CA LYS A 35 22.94 -18.13 -14.20
C LYS A 35 24.33 -17.63 -14.62
N LYS A 36 25.35 -18.49 -14.52
CA LYS A 36 26.76 -18.13 -14.83
C LYS A 36 27.01 -17.91 -16.32
N ASN A 37 26.32 -18.67 -17.17
CA ASN A 37 26.43 -18.59 -18.62
C ASN A 37 25.04 -18.28 -19.19
N MET A 38 24.82 -17.03 -19.58
CA MET A 38 23.57 -16.58 -20.19
C MET A 38 23.68 -16.66 -21.70
N SER A 39 22.64 -17.18 -22.36
CA SER A 39 22.45 -17.00 -23.80
C SER A 39 21.98 -15.57 -24.10
N HIS A 40 21.97 -15.20 -25.37
CA HIS A 40 21.37 -13.94 -25.79
C HIS A 40 19.88 -13.85 -25.38
N ASP A 41 19.14 -14.94 -25.54
CA ASP A 41 17.74 -15.02 -25.15
C ASP A 41 17.54 -14.86 -23.64
N ASP A 42 18.43 -15.46 -22.82
CA ASP A 42 18.37 -15.30 -21.35
C ASP A 42 18.58 -13.83 -20.93
N VAL A 43 19.48 -13.10 -21.60
CA VAL A 43 19.76 -11.69 -21.32
C VAL A 43 18.56 -10.82 -21.70
N THR A 44 17.96 -11.09 -22.87
CA THR A 44 16.76 -10.39 -23.32
C THR A 44 15.60 -10.60 -22.35
N GLU A 45 15.32 -11.86 -21.99
CA GLU A 45 14.25 -12.20 -21.05
C GLU A 45 14.49 -11.57 -19.66
N LEU A 46 15.73 -11.58 -19.17
CA LEU A 46 16.07 -10.95 -17.89
C LEU A 46 15.78 -9.45 -17.92
N GLY A 47 16.17 -8.74 -18.99
CA GLY A 47 15.92 -7.31 -19.14
C GLY A 47 14.42 -6.98 -19.22
N GLU A 48 13.64 -7.79 -19.94
CA GLU A 48 12.18 -7.65 -20.01
C GLU A 48 11.52 -7.85 -18.63
N LEU A 49 11.95 -8.89 -17.90
CA LEU A 49 11.48 -9.17 -16.55
C LEU A 49 11.83 -8.05 -15.58
N GLU A 50 13.05 -7.53 -15.61
CA GLU A 50 13.48 -6.41 -14.76
C GLU A 50 12.63 -5.17 -15.01
N HIS A 51 12.47 -4.79 -16.28
CA HIS A 51 11.69 -3.63 -16.66
C HIS A 51 10.25 -3.75 -16.17
N TYR A 52 9.63 -4.89 -16.42
CA TYR A 52 8.26 -5.14 -16.00
C TYR A 52 8.09 -5.13 -14.47
N LEU A 53 9.01 -5.75 -13.72
CA LEU A 53 8.95 -5.76 -12.25
C LEU A 53 9.10 -4.35 -11.65
N ILE A 54 9.93 -3.48 -12.27
CA ILE A 54 10.06 -2.07 -11.87
C ILE A 54 8.77 -1.30 -12.11
N GLU A 55 8.16 -1.46 -13.28
CA GLU A 55 6.86 -0.85 -13.59
C GLU A 55 5.77 -1.32 -12.63
N LEU A 56 5.75 -2.63 -12.34
CA LEU A 56 4.79 -3.23 -11.43
C LEU A 56 4.94 -2.67 -10.02
N ASN A 57 6.16 -2.58 -9.51
CA ASN A 57 6.44 -1.97 -8.22
C ASN A 57 5.96 -0.50 -8.17
N SER A 58 6.16 0.25 -9.25
CA SER A 58 5.68 1.64 -9.35
C SER A 58 4.15 1.73 -9.27
N LYS A 59 3.42 0.81 -9.92
CA LYS A 59 1.95 0.72 -9.84
C LYS A 59 1.48 0.37 -8.43
N ILE A 60 2.14 -0.57 -7.75
CA ILE A 60 1.82 -0.94 -6.36
C ILE A 60 2.00 0.28 -5.43
N ILE A 61 3.09 1.03 -5.59
CA ILE A 61 3.34 2.24 -4.81
C ILE A 61 2.24 3.28 -5.05
N GLN A 62 1.80 3.48 -6.29
CA GLN A 62 0.70 4.40 -6.60
C GLN A 62 -0.62 3.98 -5.92
N ILE A 63 -0.97 2.69 -5.97
CA ILE A 63 -2.17 2.15 -5.31
C ILE A 63 -2.06 2.35 -3.79
N LYS A 64 -0.91 2.01 -3.20
CA LYS A 64 -0.64 2.22 -1.77
C LYS A 64 -0.83 3.68 -1.39
N ASN A 65 -0.20 4.60 -2.11
CA ASN A 65 -0.28 6.03 -1.84
C ASN A 65 -1.71 6.55 -1.94
N ARG A 66 -2.49 6.10 -2.92
CA ARG A 66 -3.90 6.47 -3.05
C ARG A 66 -4.72 5.97 -1.84
N LEU A 67 -4.60 4.70 -1.48
CA LEU A 67 -5.28 4.16 -0.31
C LEU A 67 -4.91 4.92 0.96
N GLN A 68 -3.63 5.24 1.13
CA GLN A 68 -3.15 6.02 2.27
C GLN A 68 -3.69 7.44 2.26
N ASN A 69 -3.68 8.14 1.13
CA ASN A 69 -4.20 9.49 1.02
C ASN A 69 -5.71 9.55 1.28
N ASP A 70 -6.48 8.62 0.72
CA ASP A 70 -7.92 8.58 0.89
C ASP A 70 -8.28 8.23 2.35
N LEU A 71 -7.58 7.26 2.96
CA LEU A 71 -7.78 6.89 4.37
C LEU A 71 -7.30 7.99 5.32
N PHE A 72 -6.04 8.42 5.22
CA PHE A 72 -5.44 9.35 6.18
C PHE A 72 -5.85 10.80 5.93
N GLY A 73 -6.14 11.21 4.69
CA GLY A 73 -6.62 12.56 4.38
C GLY A 73 -7.95 12.85 5.06
N GLU A 74 -8.94 11.95 4.94
CA GLU A 74 -10.22 12.05 5.66
C GLU A 74 -10.03 11.98 7.18
N THR A 75 -9.11 11.13 7.64
CA THR A 75 -8.84 10.98 9.07
C THR A 75 -8.19 12.26 9.63
N ILE A 76 -7.39 13.01 8.85
CA ILE A 76 -6.70 14.23 9.29
C ILE A 76 -7.71 15.36 9.48
N ASP A 77 -8.65 15.52 8.55
CA ASP A 77 -9.74 16.50 8.71
C ASP A 77 -10.57 16.19 9.96
N THR A 78 -10.94 14.92 10.12
CA THR A 78 -11.65 14.43 11.31
C THR A 78 -10.86 14.70 12.60
N TYR A 79 -9.55 14.50 12.60
CA TYR A 79 -8.68 14.79 13.75
C TYR A 79 -8.72 16.28 14.14
N TYR A 80 -8.68 17.20 13.16
CA TYR A 80 -8.75 18.63 13.44
C TYR A 80 -10.12 19.05 13.97
N GLN A 81 -11.21 18.52 13.41
CA GLN A 81 -12.56 18.77 13.91
C GLN A 81 -12.73 18.27 15.36
N LEU A 82 -12.27 17.06 15.66
CA LEU A 82 -12.30 16.51 17.02
C LEU A 82 -11.40 17.29 17.98
N LYS A 83 -10.25 17.81 17.52
CA LYS A 83 -9.37 18.66 18.34
C LYS A 83 -10.04 19.97 18.75
N ILE A 84 -10.86 20.57 17.88
CA ILE A 84 -11.64 21.77 18.22
C ILE A 84 -12.71 21.44 19.28
N LYS A 85 -13.46 20.34 19.09
CA LYS A 85 -14.46 19.88 20.08
C LYS A 85 -13.83 19.55 21.44
N ALA A 86 -12.68 18.87 21.44
CA ALA A 86 -11.93 18.56 22.65
C ALA A 86 -11.44 19.82 23.38
N LYS A 87 -10.99 20.85 22.64
CA LYS A 87 -10.64 22.16 23.23
C LYS A 87 -11.83 22.86 23.89
N ASN A 88 -13.04 22.61 23.39
CA ASN A 88 -14.28 23.17 23.94
C ASN A 88 -14.87 22.33 25.09
N GLY A 89 -14.14 21.33 25.60
CA GLY A 89 -14.52 20.55 26.77
C GLY A 89 -15.22 19.21 26.50
N ASP A 90 -15.30 18.77 25.24
CA ASP A 90 -15.85 17.45 24.90
C ASP A 90 -14.85 16.33 25.25
N GLU A 91 -15.11 15.62 26.35
CA GLU A 91 -14.27 14.53 26.85
C GLU A 91 -14.27 13.29 25.92
N MET A 92 -15.36 13.04 25.18
CA MET A 92 -15.37 11.96 24.17
C MET A 92 -14.48 12.33 22.99
N ALA A 93 -14.58 13.56 22.49
CA ALA A 93 -13.69 14.05 21.44
C ALA A 93 -12.21 14.00 21.88
N LYS A 94 -11.92 14.33 23.14
CA LYS A 94 -10.55 14.28 23.70
C LYS A 94 -9.97 12.86 23.71
N SER A 95 -10.79 11.85 24.05
CA SER A 95 -10.40 10.43 23.96
C SER A 95 -10.11 10.01 22.52
N GLU A 96 -10.97 10.37 21.57
CA GLU A 96 -10.81 10.01 20.16
C GLU A 96 -9.61 10.70 19.50
N VAL A 97 -9.35 11.98 19.81
CA VAL A 97 -8.13 12.68 19.38
C VAL A 97 -6.88 11.94 19.86
N ASN A 98 -6.87 11.43 21.09
CA ASN A 98 -5.73 10.70 21.63
C ASN A 98 -5.51 9.34 20.93
N LYS A 99 -6.58 8.65 20.55
CA LYS A 99 -6.49 7.41 19.75
C LYS A 99 -5.93 7.68 18.36
N LEU A 100 -6.51 8.65 17.65
CA LEU A 100 -6.05 9.05 16.32
C LEU A 100 -4.58 9.48 16.34
N ARG A 101 -4.17 10.25 17.35
CA ARG A 101 -2.76 10.65 17.52
C ARG A 101 -1.81 9.45 17.63
N LYS A 102 -2.19 8.40 18.36
CA LYS A 102 -1.37 7.18 18.47
C LYS A 102 -1.28 6.44 17.14
N VAL A 103 -2.38 6.33 16.40
CA VAL A 103 -2.42 5.71 15.07
C VAL A 103 -1.51 6.46 14.10
N TYR A 104 -1.57 7.80 14.08
CA TYR A 104 -0.68 8.62 13.25
C TYR A 104 0.79 8.48 13.60
N LEU A 105 1.13 8.49 14.89
CA LEU A 105 2.51 8.34 15.34
C LEU A 105 3.09 6.99 14.92
N ALA A 106 2.32 5.91 15.06
CA ALA A 106 2.74 4.58 14.62
C ALA A 106 2.93 4.52 13.10
N ALA A 107 2.03 5.12 12.33
CA ALA A 107 2.11 5.16 10.88
C ALA A 107 3.27 6.04 10.37
N LEU A 108 3.56 7.17 11.03
CA LEU A 108 4.76 8.00 10.79
C LEU A 108 6.05 7.21 11.08
N GLN A 109 6.13 6.53 12.22
CA GLN A 109 7.31 5.74 12.61
C GLN A 109 7.57 4.57 11.66
N ALA A 110 6.52 3.97 11.11
CA ALA A 110 6.61 2.89 10.13
C ALA A 110 6.97 3.38 8.71
N GLY A 111 7.19 4.68 8.50
CA GLY A 111 7.42 5.26 7.16
C GLY A 111 6.21 5.18 6.24
N ASN A 112 5.01 4.99 6.81
CA ASN A 112 3.76 4.80 6.08
C ASN A 112 2.96 6.10 5.91
N ILE A 113 3.46 7.23 6.40
CA ILE A 113 2.90 8.56 6.16
C ILE A 113 4.03 9.45 5.64
N ILE A 114 3.91 9.93 4.40
CA ILE A 114 4.69 11.08 3.92
C ILE A 114 3.83 12.30 4.21
N CYS A 115 4.17 13.02 5.29
CA CYS A 115 3.66 14.38 5.47
C CYS A 115 4.33 15.26 4.41
N TRP A 116 3.62 15.52 3.31
CA TRP A 116 3.91 16.69 2.49
C TRP A 116 3.41 17.89 3.27
N ASN A 117 4.33 18.58 3.94
CA ASN A 117 4.10 19.91 4.48
C ASN A 117 4.26 20.93 3.35
#